data_AF-A0A550HBC2-F1
#
_entry.id   AF-A0A550HBC2-F1
#
_cell.length_a   1.000
_cell.length_b   1.000
_cell.length_c   1.000
_cell.angle_alpha   90.00
_cell.angle_beta   90.00
_cell.angle_gamma   90.00
#
_symmetry.space_group_name_H-M   'P 1'
#
loop_
_entity.id
_entity.type
_entity.pdbx_description
1 polymer ?
#
loop_
_entity_poly.entity_id
_entity_poly.type
_entity_poly.pdbx_seq_one_letter_code
_entity_poly.pdbx_strand_id
1 'polypeptide(L)'
;MKLIDDARGKGLDITADIYPYTAGSSLLSQVIPDWLHNGGVPRMLERLKDPAIRDRIAAEYEEIGRDFSKIMVSYVKTDGNKDIEGMNIADIAAKRGENIVDTVCELMIDERGEAMNITFWGEEDDVDTLVQHPAVMPCSDGWLLAPTGLLGAGKPHPRCYGAFPRYLHQYVVEKKILGLEDAVRRMTSMPASRLKLQDRGVLREGLKADITVFDPATIKDKATFEDPHQYPEGIRYVIINGAITIEEGKHTGALNGEIIKK
;
A
#
# COMPACT_ATOMS: atom_id res chain seq x y z
N MET A 1 -17.73 -7.23 -10.53
CA MET A 1 -17.83 -8.01 -9.26
C MET A 1 -18.77 -9.25 -9.32
N LYS A 2 -19.37 -9.59 -10.47
CA LYS A 2 -20.34 -10.68 -10.60
C LYS A 2 -19.93 -12.03 -9.99
N LEU A 3 -18.66 -12.45 -10.14
CA LEU A 3 -18.20 -13.71 -9.57
C LEU A 3 -18.31 -13.76 -8.04
N ILE A 4 -18.03 -12.64 -7.36
CA ILE A 4 -18.16 -12.53 -5.91
C ILE A 4 -19.64 -12.56 -5.52
N ASP A 5 -20.50 -11.85 -6.26
CA ASP A 5 -21.94 -11.85 -6.01
C ASP A 5 -22.57 -13.23 -6.22
N ASP A 6 -22.24 -13.92 -7.30
CA ASP A 6 -22.72 -15.27 -7.59
C ASP A 6 -22.31 -16.25 -6.48
N ALA A 7 -21.06 -16.13 -5.99
CA ALA A 7 -20.55 -17.00 -4.93
C ALA A 7 -21.25 -16.71 -3.59
N ARG A 8 -21.45 -15.44 -3.24
CA ARG A 8 -22.19 -15.03 -2.04
C ARG A 8 -23.67 -15.41 -2.13
N GLY A 9 -24.28 -15.32 -3.31
CA GLY A 9 -25.65 -15.77 -3.58
C GLY A 9 -25.84 -17.28 -3.39
N LYS A 10 -24.77 -18.06 -3.53
CA LYS A 10 -24.73 -19.50 -3.19
C LYS A 10 -24.46 -19.78 -1.70
N GLY A 11 -24.38 -18.74 -0.87
CA GLY A 11 -24.08 -18.84 0.56
C GLY A 11 -22.60 -18.98 0.89
N LEU A 12 -21.68 -18.78 -0.07
CA LEU A 12 -20.25 -18.81 0.22
C LEU A 12 -19.82 -17.53 0.93
N ASP A 13 -18.98 -17.71 1.94
CA ASP A 13 -18.56 -16.62 2.80
C ASP A 13 -17.36 -15.85 2.24
N ILE A 14 -17.59 -15.00 1.23
CA ILE A 14 -16.53 -14.30 0.47
C ILE A 14 -16.65 -12.79 0.60
N THR A 15 -15.51 -12.14 0.84
CA THR A 15 -15.30 -10.68 0.80
C THR A 15 -13.99 -10.38 0.09
N ALA A 16 -13.77 -9.10 -0.21
CA ALA A 16 -12.50 -8.59 -0.72
C ALA A 16 -12.12 -7.31 0.05
N ASP A 17 -10.91 -6.82 -0.20
CA ASP A 17 -10.45 -5.54 0.31
C ASP A 17 -9.66 -4.77 -0.74
N ILE A 18 -9.55 -3.45 -0.54
CA ILE A 18 -8.87 -2.54 -1.45
C ILE A 18 -8.28 -1.35 -0.69
N TYR A 19 -7.12 -0.86 -1.13
CA TYR A 19 -6.58 0.43 -0.70
C TYR A 19 -6.96 1.53 -1.71
N PRO A 20 -7.23 2.78 -1.26
CA PRO A 20 -7.83 3.82 -2.10
C PRO A 20 -6.84 4.54 -3.02
N TYR A 21 -6.09 3.78 -3.83
CA TYR A 21 -5.05 4.31 -4.72
C TYR A 21 -5.00 3.51 -6.03
N THR A 22 -4.57 4.18 -7.10
CA THR A 22 -4.38 3.62 -8.43
C THR A 22 -2.96 3.08 -8.67
N ALA A 23 -2.12 3.04 -7.64
CA ALA A 23 -0.77 2.50 -7.72
C ALA A 23 -0.58 1.35 -6.74
N GLY A 24 0.24 0.37 -7.12
CA GLY A 24 0.69 -0.72 -6.25
C GLY A 24 2.10 -0.48 -5.74
N SER A 25 2.52 -1.21 -4.70
CA SER A 25 3.89 -1.18 -4.23
C SER A 25 4.36 -2.54 -3.72
N SER A 26 5.60 -2.90 -4.07
CA SER A 26 6.24 -4.13 -3.61
C SER A 26 7.75 -4.10 -3.88
N LEU A 27 8.41 -5.24 -3.74
CA LEU A 27 9.80 -5.43 -4.16
C LEU A 27 9.95 -5.18 -5.67
N LEU A 28 11.05 -4.55 -6.08
CA LEU A 28 11.42 -4.34 -7.48
C LEU A 28 11.56 -5.66 -8.24
N SER A 29 11.81 -6.77 -7.54
CA SER A 29 11.82 -8.12 -8.13
C SER A 29 10.51 -8.50 -8.84
N GLN A 30 9.38 -7.86 -8.55
CA GLN A 30 8.12 -8.06 -9.29
C GLN A 30 8.19 -7.60 -10.75
N VAL A 31 9.16 -6.74 -11.09
CA VAL A 31 9.39 -6.30 -12.47
C VAL A 31 10.17 -7.37 -13.25
N ILE A 32 10.89 -8.26 -12.55
CA ILE A 32 11.70 -9.32 -13.17
C ILE A 32 10.81 -10.49 -13.62
N PRO A 33 10.99 -11.01 -14.84
CA PRO A 33 10.21 -12.13 -15.37
C PRO A 33 10.13 -13.36 -14.45
N ASP A 34 8.93 -13.95 -14.34
CA ASP A 34 8.61 -15.05 -13.42
C ASP A 34 9.58 -16.24 -13.51
N TRP A 35 10.05 -16.56 -14.71
CA TRP A 35 10.93 -17.70 -14.96
C TRP A 35 12.33 -17.55 -14.32
N LEU A 36 12.73 -16.33 -13.92
CA LEU A 36 13.99 -16.06 -13.22
C LEU A 36 13.92 -16.32 -11.72
N HIS A 37 12.71 -16.39 -11.14
CA HIS A 37 12.53 -16.58 -9.69
C HIS A 37 12.81 -18.02 -9.23
N ASN A 38 12.92 -18.98 -10.15
CA ASN A 38 13.22 -20.37 -9.81
C ASN A 38 14.59 -20.51 -9.13
N GLY A 39 14.62 -20.97 -7.88
CA GLY A 39 15.83 -21.05 -7.07
C GLY A 39 16.08 -19.82 -6.17
N GLY A 40 15.12 -18.90 -6.12
CA GLY A 40 15.12 -17.74 -5.22
C GLY A 40 16.05 -16.61 -5.64
N VAL A 41 16.08 -15.55 -4.81
CA VAL A 41 16.81 -14.31 -5.08
C VAL A 41 18.29 -14.54 -5.44
N PRO A 42 19.08 -15.37 -4.72
CA PRO A 42 20.49 -15.55 -5.05
C PRO A 42 20.72 -16.06 -6.48
N ARG A 43 19.89 -17.02 -6.95
CA ARG A 43 19.98 -17.57 -8.31
C ARG A 43 19.48 -16.58 -9.36
N MET A 44 18.44 -15.82 -9.04
CA MET A 44 17.98 -14.73 -9.89
C MET A 44 19.12 -13.73 -10.13
N LEU A 45 19.76 -13.22 -9.06
CA LEU A 45 20.84 -12.25 -9.17
C LEU A 45 22.07 -12.78 -9.92
N GLU A 46 22.36 -14.08 -9.81
CA GLU A 46 23.40 -14.74 -10.60
C GLU A 46 23.07 -14.72 -12.09
N ARG A 47 21.83 -15.07 -12.47
CA ARG A 47 21.38 -15.09 -13.87
C ARG A 47 21.30 -13.71 -14.49
N LEU A 48 20.95 -12.68 -13.72
CA LEU A 48 20.89 -11.29 -14.21
C LEU A 48 22.25 -10.74 -14.65
N LYS A 49 23.35 -11.46 -14.39
CA LYS A 49 24.70 -11.10 -14.89
C LYS A 49 24.98 -11.60 -16.31
N ASP A 50 24.16 -12.50 -16.84
CA ASP A 50 24.35 -13.08 -18.17
C ASP A 50 23.72 -12.18 -19.25
N PRO A 51 24.50 -11.67 -20.22
CA PRO A 51 23.97 -10.84 -21.30
C PRO A 51 22.87 -11.52 -22.11
N ALA A 52 22.95 -12.83 -22.36
CA ALA A 52 21.92 -13.55 -23.12
C ALA A 52 20.59 -13.61 -22.36
N ILE A 53 20.64 -13.59 -21.03
CA ILE A 53 19.46 -13.47 -20.17
C ILE A 53 18.88 -12.07 -20.28
N ARG A 54 19.71 -11.03 -20.28
CA ARG A 54 19.24 -9.64 -20.46
C ARG A 54 18.60 -9.41 -21.81
N ASP A 55 19.17 -9.96 -22.89
CA ASP A 55 18.57 -9.90 -24.23
C ASP A 55 17.18 -10.55 -24.27
N ARG A 56 17.02 -11.69 -23.60
CA ARG A 56 15.71 -12.35 -23.48
C ARG A 56 14.72 -11.50 -22.68
N ILE A 57 15.16 -10.90 -21.57
CA ILE A 57 14.33 -9.98 -20.78
C ILE A 57 13.90 -8.78 -21.64
N ALA A 58 14.80 -8.22 -22.44
CA ALA A 58 14.52 -7.09 -23.33
C ALA A 58 13.41 -7.41 -24.33
N ALA A 59 13.50 -8.57 -25.00
CA ALA A 59 12.48 -9.01 -25.94
C ALA A 59 11.11 -9.21 -25.27
N GLU A 60 11.08 -9.77 -24.06
CA GLU A 60 9.84 -9.97 -23.30
C GLU A 60 9.20 -8.65 -22.88
N TYR A 61 10.01 -7.68 -22.42
CA TYR A 61 9.51 -6.34 -22.07
C TYR A 61 8.96 -5.57 -23.26
N GLU A 62 9.58 -5.72 -24.44
CA GLU A 62 9.08 -5.14 -25.69
C GLU A 62 7.76 -5.78 -26.12
N GLU A 63 7.66 -7.11 -26.07
CA GLU A 63 6.46 -7.87 -26.44
C GLU A 63 5.23 -7.46 -25.60
N ILE A 64 5.42 -7.31 -24.29
CA ILE A 64 4.33 -6.91 -23.38
C ILE A 64 4.11 -5.39 -23.33
N GLY A 65 4.93 -4.59 -24.02
CA GLY A 65 4.84 -3.13 -24.03
C GLY A 65 5.03 -2.51 -22.64
N ARG A 66 5.97 -3.01 -21.85
CA ARG A 66 6.18 -2.56 -20.46
C ARG A 66 6.67 -1.10 -20.43
N ASP A 67 5.90 -0.25 -19.75
CA ASP A 67 6.23 1.16 -19.57
C ASP A 67 7.00 1.41 -18.27
N PHE A 68 8.30 1.65 -18.39
CA PHE A 68 9.20 1.88 -17.25
C PHE A 68 9.14 3.31 -16.68
N SER A 69 8.44 4.23 -17.35
CA SER A 69 8.14 5.55 -16.78
C SER A 69 7.12 5.46 -15.62
N LYS A 70 6.36 4.36 -15.58
CA LYS A 70 5.35 4.07 -14.55
C LYS A 70 5.90 3.26 -13.37
N ILE A 71 7.19 2.96 -13.32
CA ILE A 71 7.81 2.18 -12.26
C ILE A 71 8.78 3.10 -11.51
N MET A 72 8.36 3.57 -10.34
CA MET A 72 9.14 4.44 -9.47
C MET A 72 9.91 3.61 -8.44
N VAL A 73 11.20 3.85 -8.28
CA VAL A 73 11.99 3.25 -7.20
C VAL A 73 11.62 3.93 -5.89
N SER A 74 11.01 3.19 -4.97
CA SER A 74 10.50 3.73 -3.71
C SER A 74 11.48 3.58 -2.56
N TYR A 75 12.37 2.61 -2.60
CA TYR A 75 13.41 2.45 -1.58
C TYR A 75 14.58 1.65 -2.15
N VAL A 76 15.78 2.07 -1.77
CA VAL A 76 17.01 1.31 -1.97
C VAL A 76 17.72 1.14 -0.64
N LYS A 77 18.51 0.08 -0.50
CA LYS A 77 19.28 -0.22 0.70
C LYS A 77 20.65 0.45 0.70
N THR A 78 21.32 0.54 -0.45
CA THR A 78 22.69 1.05 -0.52
C THR A 78 22.74 2.58 -0.59
N ASP A 79 23.76 3.19 0.03
CA ASP A 79 23.96 4.64 0.00
C ASP A 79 24.23 5.18 -1.41
N GLY A 80 24.84 4.36 -2.27
CA GLY A 80 25.22 4.75 -3.64
C GLY A 80 24.04 5.01 -4.57
N ASN A 81 22.85 4.51 -4.23
CA ASN A 81 21.63 4.66 -5.03
C ASN A 81 20.60 5.58 -4.37
N LYS A 82 20.91 6.26 -3.25
CA LYS A 82 19.90 7.06 -2.53
C LYS A 82 19.34 8.22 -3.33
N ASP A 83 20.10 8.74 -4.29
CA ASP A 83 19.72 9.84 -5.15
C ASP A 83 18.70 9.47 -6.23
N ILE A 84 18.36 8.18 -6.39
CA ILE A 84 17.33 7.71 -7.33
C ILE A 84 15.99 7.37 -6.63
N GLU A 85 15.89 7.46 -5.31
CA GLU A 85 14.62 7.26 -4.60
C GLU A 85 13.58 8.32 -5.03
N GLY A 86 12.45 7.86 -5.58
CA GLY A 86 11.42 8.70 -6.19
C GLY A 86 11.59 8.95 -7.68
N MET A 87 12.64 8.44 -8.32
CA MET A 87 12.78 8.46 -9.77
C MET A 87 12.12 7.23 -10.40
N ASN A 88 11.58 7.38 -11.61
CA ASN A 88 11.17 6.21 -12.40
C ASN A 88 12.37 5.56 -13.11
N ILE A 89 12.24 4.28 -13.45
CA ILE A 89 13.32 3.49 -14.06
C ILE A 89 13.79 4.11 -15.39
N ALA A 90 12.90 4.69 -16.19
CA ALA A 90 13.29 5.32 -17.45
C ALA A 90 14.20 6.54 -17.24
N ASP A 91 13.88 7.40 -16.25
CA ASP A 91 14.71 8.54 -15.89
C ASP A 91 16.05 8.12 -15.27
N ILE A 92 16.07 7.03 -14.50
CA ILE A 92 17.31 6.46 -13.95
C ILE A 92 18.21 5.98 -15.09
N ALA A 93 17.66 5.26 -16.06
CA ALA A 93 18.40 4.78 -17.23
C ALA A 93 19.00 5.96 -18.03
N ALA A 94 18.19 6.99 -18.29
CA ALA A 94 18.64 8.20 -18.96
C ALA A 94 19.74 8.93 -18.17
N LYS A 95 19.60 9.04 -16.84
CA LYS A 95 20.60 9.65 -15.96
C LYS A 95 21.94 8.90 -15.96
N ARG A 96 21.91 7.57 -16.06
CA ARG A 96 23.11 6.71 -16.08
C ARG A 96 23.71 6.55 -17.48
N GLY A 97 22.97 6.88 -18.54
CA GLY A 97 23.38 6.58 -19.92
C GLY A 97 23.34 5.09 -20.23
N GLU A 98 22.52 4.33 -19.50
CA GLU A 98 22.33 2.89 -19.63
C GLU A 98 21.01 2.59 -20.37
N ASN A 99 20.87 1.39 -20.92
CA ASN A 99 19.55 0.95 -21.37
C ASN A 99 18.70 0.51 -20.16
N ILE A 100 17.39 0.48 -20.36
CA ILE A 100 16.40 0.19 -19.31
C ILE A 100 16.62 -1.18 -18.67
N VAL A 101 16.90 -2.21 -19.47
CA VAL A 101 17.04 -3.59 -18.98
C VAL A 101 18.27 -3.72 -18.11
N ASP A 102 19.40 -3.16 -18.54
CA ASP A 102 20.62 -3.10 -17.75
C ASP A 102 20.38 -2.32 -16.46
N THR A 103 19.70 -1.18 -16.52
CA THR A 103 19.37 -0.38 -15.32
C THR A 103 18.60 -1.21 -14.29
N VAL A 104 17.56 -1.93 -14.71
CA VAL A 104 16.78 -2.81 -13.82
C VAL A 104 17.63 -3.95 -13.26
N CYS A 105 18.43 -4.60 -14.10
CA CYS A 105 19.28 -5.72 -13.69
C CYS A 105 20.36 -5.29 -12.70
N GLU A 106 21.06 -4.19 -12.97
CA GLU A 106 22.09 -3.64 -12.08
C GLU A 106 21.48 -3.18 -10.76
N LEU A 107 20.33 -2.48 -10.78
CA LEU A 107 19.63 -2.12 -9.54
C LEU A 107 19.28 -3.34 -8.70
N MET A 108 18.80 -4.42 -9.32
CA MET A 108 18.54 -5.67 -8.61
C MET A 108 19.81 -6.27 -8.00
N ILE A 109 20.94 -6.22 -8.71
CA ILE A 109 22.22 -6.77 -8.24
C ILE A 109 22.80 -5.92 -7.10
N ASP A 110 22.89 -4.61 -7.30
CA ASP A 110 23.45 -3.64 -6.34
C ASP A 110 22.67 -3.66 -5.02
N GLU A 111 21.34 -3.68 -5.11
CA GLU A 111 20.44 -3.69 -3.96
C GLU A 111 20.18 -5.10 -3.42
N ARG A 112 20.85 -6.12 -3.97
CA ARG A 112 20.74 -7.53 -3.53
C ARG A 112 19.30 -8.05 -3.55
N GLY A 113 18.49 -7.53 -4.47
CA GLY A 113 17.07 -7.83 -4.62
C GLY A 113 16.17 -7.21 -3.54
N GLU A 114 16.67 -6.27 -2.74
CA GLU A 114 15.94 -5.61 -1.65
C GLU A 114 15.39 -4.23 -2.03
N ALA A 115 15.57 -3.79 -3.28
CA ALA A 115 14.95 -2.56 -3.77
C ALA A 115 13.42 -2.70 -3.80
N MET A 116 12.73 -1.60 -3.55
CA MET A 116 11.27 -1.51 -3.61
C MET A 116 10.83 -0.59 -4.75
N ASN A 117 9.63 -0.83 -5.26
CA ASN A 117 9.03 0.00 -6.28
C ASN A 117 7.58 0.39 -5.95
N ILE A 118 7.12 1.42 -6.63
CA ILE A 118 5.71 1.77 -6.81
C ILE A 118 5.42 1.72 -8.30
N THR A 119 4.38 1.01 -8.69
CA THR A 119 3.95 0.90 -10.09
C THR A 119 2.59 1.55 -10.29
N PHE A 120 2.49 2.48 -11.24
CA PHE A 120 1.28 3.23 -11.57
C PHE A 120 0.53 2.55 -12.72
N TRP A 121 -0.54 1.82 -12.44
CA TRP A 121 -1.26 1.04 -13.46
C TRP A 121 -2.78 1.03 -13.32
N GLY A 122 -3.31 1.42 -12.16
CA GLY A 122 -4.74 1.36 -11.88
C GLY A 122 -5.51 2.51 -12.51
N GLU A 123 -6.79 2.25 -12.75
CA GLU A 123 -7.76 3.24 -13.21
C GLU A 123 -8.67 3.63 -12.05
N GLU A 124 -8.97 4.93 -11.93
CA GLU A 124 -9.75 5.47 -10.82
C GLU A 124 -11.18 4.90 -10.79
N ASP A 125 -11.79 4.71 -11.96
CA ASP A 125 -13.14 4.16 -12.10
C ASP A 125 -13.24 2.70 -11.63
N ASP A 126 -12.17 1.92 -11.80
CA ASP A 126 -12.10 0.54 -11.31
C ASP A 126 -12.03 0.52 -9.78
N VAL A 127 -11.23 1.41 -9.18
CA VAL A 127 -11.14 1.56 -7.72
C VAL A 127 -12.49 2.00 -7.15
N ASP A 128 -13.14 3.00 -7.75
CA ASP A 128 -14.47 3.48 -7.34
C ASP A 128 -15.53 2.38 -7.40
N THR A 129 -15.49 1.55 -8.43
CA THR A 129 -16.41 0.42 -8.60
C THR A 129 -16.21 -0.61 -7.48
N LEU A 130 -14.96 -0.90 -7.12
CA LEU A 130 -14.64 -1.84 -6.04
C LEU A 130 -15.04 -1.28 -4.67
N VAL A 131 -14.77 0.00 -4.42
CA VAL A 131 -15.11 0.68 -3.15
C VAL A 131 -16.61 0.66 -2.87
N GLN A 132 -17.45 0.87 -3.89
CA GLN A 132 -18.91 0.85 -3.72
C GLN A 132 -19.45 -0.55 -3.39
N HIS A 133 -18.77 -1.60 -3.83
CA HIS A 133 -19.27 -2.96 -3.74
C HIS A 133 -19.44 -3.42 -2.26
N PRO A 134 -20.61 -3.94 -1.84
CA PRO A 134 -20.92 -4.18 -0.42
C PRO A 134 -20.07 -5.26 0.26
N ALA A 135 -19.37 -6.09 -0.53
CA ALA A 135 -18.45 -7.12 -0.04
C ALA A 135 -17.00 -6.63 0.11
N VAL A 136 -16.71 -5.36 -0.17
CA VAL A 136 -15.35 -4.80 -0.16
C VAL A 136 -15.13 -3.93 1.07
N MET A 137 -14.00 -4.18 1.75
CA MET A 137 -13.51 -3.41 2.90
C MET A 137 -12.29 -2.58 2.50
N PRO A 138 -12.08 -1.39 3.07
CA PRO A 138 -10.81 -0.70 2.92
C PRO A 138 -9.68 -1.41 3.67
N CYS A 139 -8.50 -1.43 3.07
CA CYS A 139 -7.24 -1.79 3.71
C CYS A 139 -6.17 -0.73 3.39
N SER A 140 -5.04 -0.74 4.12
CA SER A 140 -3.91 0.12 3.75
C SER A 140 -2.95 -0.57 2.78
N ASP A 141 -2.74 -1.89 2.94
CA ASP A 141 -1.61 -2.63 2.34
C ASP A 141 -0.26 -1.92 2.58
N GLY A 142 -0.18 -1.15 3.67
CA GLY A 142 0.97 -0.33 4.01
C GLY A 142 2.04 -1.13 4.74
N TRP A 143 3.30 -0.71 4.57
CA TRP A 143 4.42 -1.21 5.34
C TRP A 143 4.50 -0.52 6.71
N LEU A 144 5.14 -1.16 7.69
CA LEU A 144 5.38 -0.57 9.00
C LEU A 144 6.51 0.45 8.93
N LEU A 145 6.15 1.74 8.99
CA LEU A 145 7.05 2.86 8.76
C LEU A 145 6.87 3.94 9.82
N ALA A 146 7.85 4.82 9.95
CA ALA A 146 7.80 5.99 10.83
C ALA A 146 8.48 7.17 10.12
N PRO A 147 8.04 8.43 10.33
CA PRO A 147 8.65 9.58 9.67
C PRO A 147 10.07 9.90 10.16
N THR A 148 10.61 9.11 11.09
CA THR A 148 11.91 9.34 11.72
C THR A 148 12.66 8.03 11.93
N GLY A 149 13.98 8.12 12.06
CA GLY A 149 14.86 6.98 12.28
C GLY A 149 14.96 6.06 11.04
N LEU A 150 15.35 4.80 11.27
CA LEU A 150 15.56 3.82 10.20
C LEU A 150 14.31 3.54 9.37
N LEU A 151 13.11 3.74 9.95
CA LEU A 151 11.83 3.49 9.30
C LEU A 151 11.31 4.67 8.47
N GLY A 152 12.05 5.78 8.43
CA GLY A 152 11.77 6.97 7.62
C GLY A 152 12.59 7.06 6.34
N ALA A 153 13.15 5.93 5.90
CA ALA A 153 13.96 5.85 4.70
C ALA A 153 13.09 5.62 3.45
N GLY A 154 13.56 6.14 2.32
CA GLY A 154 12.90 5.99 1.03
C GLY A 154 11.72 6.94 0.84
N LYS A 155 10.97 6.65 -0.22
CA LYS A 155 9.72 7.27 -0.62
C LYS A 155 8.64 6.19 -0.76
N PRO A 156 8.18 5.61 0.36
CA PRO A 156 7.18 4.55 0.38
C PRO A 156 5.84 4.99 -0.22
N HIS A 157 4.98 4.03 -0.51
CA HIS A 157 3.66 4.35 -1.05
C HIS A 157 2.82 5.12 -0.02
N PRO A 158 2.14 6.24 -0.39
CA PRO A 158 1.41 7.11 0.55
C PRO A 158 0.30 6.40 1.34
N ARG A 159 -0.23 5.29 0.80
CA ARG A 159 -1.12 4.35 1.51
C ARG A 159 -0.65 3.94 2.91
N CYS A 160 0.66 3.96 3.19
CA CYS A 160 1.20 3.63 4.51
C CYS A 160 0.76 4.63 5.60
N TYR A 161 0.45 5.88 5.23
CA TYR A 161 0.04 6.94 6.15
C TYR A 161 -1.39 7.42 5.92
N GLY A 162 -1.88 7.34 4.68
CA GLY A 162 -3.09 8.04 4.25
C GLY A 162 -4.32 7.19 3.99
N ALA A 163 -4.24 5.86 3.96
CA ALA A 163 -5.31 5.04 3.38
C ALA A 163 -6.71 5.28 3.97
N PHE A 164 -6.89 5.19 5.28
CA PHE A 164 -8.22 5.40 5.88
C PHE A 164 -8.71 6.86 5.82
N PRO A 165 -7.88 7.89 6.15
CA PRO A 165 -8.24 9.29 5.93
C PRO A 165 -8.62 9.59 4.48
N ARG A 166 -7.84 9.09 3.52
CA ARG A 166 -8.11 9.22 2.08
C ARG A 166 -9.44 8.58 1.71
N TYR A 167 -9.70 7.37 2.19
CA TYR A 167 -10.96 6.66 1.93
C TYR A 167 -12.17 7.47 2.40
N LEU A 168 -12.12 8.04 3.60
CA LEU A 168 -13.18 8.90 4.12
C LEU A 168 -13.30 10.20 3.30
N HIS A 169 -12.19 10.91 3.09
CA HIS A 169 -12.21 12.18 2.36
C HIS A 169 -12.70 11.98 0.91
N GLN A 170 -12.09 11.07 0.17
CA GLN A 170 -12.34 10.86 -1.24
C GLN A 170 -13.74 10.31 -1.51
N TYR A 171 -14.20 9.31 -0.74
CA TYR A 171 -15.44 8.61 -1.08
C TYR A 171 -16.68 9.07 -0.32
N VAL A 172 -16.50 9.69 0.86
CA VAL A 172 -17.61 10.26 1.64
C VAL A 172 -17.76 11.76 1.39
N VAL A 173 -16.66 12.52 1.39
CA VAL A 173 -16.70 13.99 1.30
C VAL A 173 -16.72 14.46 -0.15
N GLU A 174 -15.71 14.08 -0.93
CA GLU A 174 -15.49 14.58 -2.30
C GLU A 174 -16.47 13.93 -3.30
N LYS A 175 -16.36 12.60 -3.50
CA LYS A 175 -17.16 11.87 -4.50
C LYS A 175 -18.59 11.56 -4.03
N LYS A 176 -18.82 11.49 -2.72
CA LYS A 176 -20.12 11.19 -2.11
C LYS A 176 -20.76 9.88 -2.62
N ILE A 177 -19.93 8.89 -2.94
CA ILE A 177 -20.38 7.56 -3.40
C ILE A 177 -20.64 6.61 -2.23
N LEU A 178 -20.20 6.97 -1.01
CA LEU A 178 -20.50 6.26 0.23
C LEU A 178 -21.09 7.21 1.27
N GLY A 179 -22.03 6.69 2.08
CA GLY A 179 -22.43 7.35 3.33
C GLY A 179 -21.37 7.17 4.41
N LEU A 180 -21.28 8.12 5.34
CA LEU A 180 -20.30 8.10 6.43
C LEU A 180 -20.44 6.85 7.30
N GLU A 181 -21.67 6.47 7.63
CA GLU A 181 -21.97 5.31 8.48
C GLU A 181 -21.56 4.00 7.81
N ASP A 182 -21.79 3.84 6.50
CA ASP A 182 -21.36 2.63 5.78
C ASP A 182 -19.83 2.60 5.60
N ALA A 183 -19.19 3.75 5.35
CA ALA A 183 -17.73 3.83 5.32
C ALA A 183 -17.11 3.42 6.68
N VAL A 184 -17.64 3.96 7.80
CA VAL A 184 -17.22 3.56 9.15
C VAL A 184 -17.49 2.08 9.40
N ARG A 185 -18.66 1.56 9.01
CA ARG A 185 -19.02 0.13 9.15
C ARG A 185 -18.01 -0.77 8.44
N ARG A 186 -17.59 -0.41 7.22
CA ARG A 186 -16.62 -1.16 6.40
C ARG A 186 -15.20 -1.16 7.00
N MET A 187 -14.87 -0.14 7.80
CA MET A 187 -13.58 -0.01 8.50
C MET A 187 -13.59 -0.64 9.91
N THR A 188 -14.77 -0.99 10.45
CA THR A 188 -14.93 -1.40 11.86
C THR A 188 -15.67 -2.73 12.03
N SER A 189 -17.01 -2.70 12.05
CA SER A 189 -17.83 -3.88 12.34
C SER A 189 -17.73 -4.96 11.26
N MET A 190 -17.51 -4.59 10.00
CA MET A 190 -17.34 -5.54 8.90
C MET A 190 -16.06 -6.38 9.04
N PRO A 191 -14.85 -5.79 9.21
CA PRO A 191 -13.64 -6.56 9.47
C PRO A 191 -13.68 -7.28 10.83
N ALA A 192 -14.27 -6.68 11.87
CA ALA A 192 -14.45 -7.36 13.17
C ALA A 192 -15.30 -8.63 13.02
N SER A 193 -16.42 -8.56 12.29
CA SER A 193 -17.26 -9.72 11.99
C SER A 193 -16.50 -10.76 11.17
N ARG A 194 -15.67 -10.34 10.20
CA ARG A 194 -14.84 -11.23 9.39
C ARG A 194 -13.82 -12.00 10.20
N LEU A 195 -13.14 -11.30 11.10
CA LEU A 195 -12.13 -11.88 11.98
C LEU A 195 -12.74 -12.58 13.21
N LYS A 196 -14.08 -12.54 13.34
CA LYS A 196 -14.88 -13.09 14.45
C LYS A 196 -14.58 -12.43 15.80
N LEU A 197 -14.22 -11.15 15.79
CA LEU A 197 -13.98 -10.35 17.00
C LEU A 197 -15.33 -9.92 17.58
N GLN A 198 -15.71 -10.52 18.71
CA GLN A 198 -17.00 -10.27 19.35
C GLN A 198 -16.99 -9.05 20.29
N ASP A 199 -15.80 -8.61 20.70
CA ASP A 199 -15.59 -7.56 21.69
C ASP A 199 -15.12 -6.22 21.10
N ARG A 200 -15.09 -6.09 19.76
CA ARG A 200 -14.55 -4.92 19.02
C ARG A 200 -15.39 -4.57 17.78
N GLY A 201 -15.11 -3.41 17.18
CA GLY A 201 -15.66 -2.98 15.89
C GLY A 201 -17.04 -2.33 15.95
N VAL A 202 -17.67 -2.23 17.12
CA VAL A 202 -18.89 -1.46 17.36
C VAL A 202 -18.80 -0.72 18.69
N LEU A 203 -19.37 0.48 18.77
CA LEU A 203 -19.47 1.22 20.04
C LEU A 203 -20.69 0.71 20.82
N ARG A 204 -20.44 -0.03 21.89
CA ARG A 204 -21.48 -0.62 22.76
C ARG A 204 -20.89 -0.87 24.15
N GLU A 205 -21.70 -0.65 25.18
CA GLU A 205 -21.31 -0.93 26.56
C GLU A 205 -20.81 -2.37 26.74
N GLY A 206 -19.74 -2.53 27.52
CA GLY A 206 -19.10 -3.82 27.78
C GLY A 206 -18.09 -4.28 26.72
N LEU A 207 -17.95 -3.58 25.60
CA LEU A 207 -16.93 -3.89 24.58
C LEU A 207 -15.62 -3.13 24.84
N LYS A 208 -14.55 -3.51 24.13
CA LYS A 208 -13.27 -2.83 24.20
C LYS A 208 -13.39 -1.40 23.66
N ALA A 209 -12.81 -0.46 24.38
CA ALA A 209 -12.82 0.96 24.01
C ALA A 209 -11.73 1.26 22.98
N ASP A 210 -11.93 0.75 21.75
CA ASP A 210 -11.18 1.15 20.56
C ASP A 210 -11.98 2.20 19.80
N ILE A 211 -11.55 3.46 19.89
CA ILE A 211 -12.34 4.60 19.44
C ILE A 211 -11.44 5.58 18.70
N THR A 212 -11.87 5.98 17.50
CA THR A 212 -11.25 7.08 16.76
C THR A 212 -12.23 8.25 16.73
N VAL A 213 -11.79 9.41 17.20
CA VAL A 213 -12.52 10.67 17.10
C VAL A 213 -11.88 11.48 15.98
N PHE A 214 -12.66 11.78 14.95
CA PHE A 214 -12.21 12.57 13.81
C PHE A 214 -13.29 13.57 13.39
N ASP A 215 -12.88 14.63 12.70
CA ASP A 215 -13.77 15.62 12.12
C ASP A 215 -13.99 15.31 10.64
N PRO A 216 -15.22 14.92 10.22
CA PRO A 216 -15.53 14.64 8.83
C PRO A 216 -15.28 15.80 7.87
N ALA A 217 -15.27 17.05 8.35
CA ALA A 217 -15.04 18.23 7.50
C ALA A 217 -13.55 18.47 7.20
N THR A 218 -12.64 17.96 8.05
CA THR A 218 -11.20 18.21 7.94
C THR A 218 -10.35 16.96 7.72
N ILE A 219 -10.95 15.76 7.81
CA ILE A 219 -10.25 14.49 7.56
C ILE A 219 -9.65 14.48 6.16
N LYS A 220 -8.33 14.28 6.07
CA LYS A 220 -7.60 14.26 4.79
C LYS A 220 -6.25 13.57 4.91
N ASP A 221 -5.86 12.80 3.89
CA ASP A 221 -4.50 12.30 3.73
C ASP A 221 -3.55 13.40 3.22
N LYS A 222 -2.34 13.44 3.76
CA LYS A 222 -1.30 14.39 3.32
C LYS A 222 -0.15 13.74 2.58
N ALA A 223 0.06 12.45 2.79
CA ALA A 223 1.13 11.69 2.15
C ALA A 223 0.93 11.69 0.63
N THR A 224 1.96 12.11 -0.11
CA THR A 224 2.01 12.01 -1.57
C THR A 224 3.08 11.01 -2.00
N PHE A 225 3.24 10.76 -3.29
CA PHE A 225 4.31 9.89 -3.79
C PHE A 225 5.70 10.55 -3.62
N GLU A 226 5.75 11.88 -3.67
CA GLU A 226 6.96 12.69 -3.55
C GLU A 226 7.35 12.93 -2.10
N ASP A 227 6.36 13.13 -1.21
CA ASP A 227 6.53 13.33 0.23
C ASP A 227 5.57 12.42 1.02
N PRO A 228 5.90 11.13 1.16
CA PRO A 228 4.98 10.13 1.71
C PRO A 228 4.95 10.08 3.24
N HIS A 229 5.96 10.62 3.93
CA HIS A 229 6.11 10.50 5.39
C HIS A 229 5.29 11.57 6.14
N GLN A 230 4.02 11.74 5.75
CA GLN A 230 3.13 12.77 6.26
C GLN A 230 1.91 12.16 6.94
N TYR A 231 1.72 12.48 8.23
CA TYR A 231 0.51 12.08 8.95
C TYR A 231 -0.73 12.83 8.43
N PRO A 232 -1.92 12.21 8.51
CA PRO A 232 -3.17 12.82 8.06
C PRO A 232 -3.64 13.93 9.01
N GLU A 233 -4.57 14.76 8.52
CA GLU A 233 -5.30 15.76 9.28
C GLU A 233 -6.70 15.27 9.68
N GLY A 234 -7.32 15.94 10.65
CA GLY A 234 -8.71 15.68 11.06
C GLY A 234 -8.92 14.52 12.04
N ILE A 235 -7.88 13.76 12.41
CA ILE A 235 -7.95 12.77 13.49
C ILE A 235 -7.54 13.42 14.82
N ARG A 236 -8.50 13.53 15.73
CA ARG A 236 -8.32 14.21 17.02
C ARG A 236 -7.84 13.27 18.12
N TYR A 237 -8.48 12.12 18.25
CA TYR A 237 -8.11 11.11 19.24
C TYR A 237 -8.12 9.71 18.64
N VAL A 238 -7.17 8.89 19.06
CA VAL A 238 -7.23 7.43 18.89
C VAL A 238 -7.05 6.82 20.26
N ILE A 239 -8.05 6.04 20.67
CA ILE A 239 -8.12 5.35 21.95
C ILE A 239 -8.04 3.86 21.66
N ILE A 240 -7.13 3.15 22.32
CA ILE A 240 -6.94 1.70 22.18
C ILE A 240 -7.13 1.08 23.55
N ASN A 241 -8.06 0.13 23.68
CA ASN A 241 -8.40 -0.51 24.95
C ASN A 241 -8.59 0.50 26.12
N GLY A 242 -9.20 1.65 25.84
CA GLY A 242 -9.51 2.68 26.83
C GLY A 242 -8.40 3.69 27.15
N ALA A 243 -7.21 3.57 26.56
CA ALA A 243 -6.14 4.56 26.71
C ALA A 243 -5.95 5.41 25.45
N ILE A 244 -5.79 6.73 25.65
CA ILE A 244 -5.50 7.67 24.58
C ILE A 244 -4.09 7.39 24.05
N THR A 245 -4.02 6.88 22.81
CA THR A 245 -2.78 6.55 22.10
C THR A 245 -2.34 7.69 21.20
N ILE A 246 -3.29 8.35 20.53
CA ILE A 246 -3.07 9.59 19.77
C ILE A 246 -3.93 10.70 20.36
N GLU A 247 -3.34 11.87 20.59
CA GLU A 247 -4.00 13.11 21.00
C GLU A 247 -3.52 14.25 20.11
N GLU A 248 -4.44 14.88 19.38
CA GLU A 248 -4.19 16.05 18.51
C GLU A 248 -2.99 15.83 17.57
N GLY A 249 -2.98 14.67 16.89
CA GLY A 249 -1.95 14.27 15.94
C GLY A 249 -0.63 13.77 16.55
N LYS A 250 -0.52 13.67 17.88
CA LYS A 250 0.70 13.20 18.56
C LYS A 250 0.49 11.88 19.28
N HIS A 251 1.44 10.97 19.13
CA HIS A 251 1.46 9.72 19.89
C HIS A 251 1.82 10.00 21.36
N THR A 252 1.01 9.51 22.29
CA THR A 252 1.16 9.76 23.74
C THR A 252 2.23 8.86 24.39
N GLY A 253 2.60 7.78 23.70
CA GLY A 253 3.48 6.73 24.22
C GLY A 253 2.74 5.57 24.86
N ALA A 254 1.40 5.65 24.98
CA ALA A 254 0.58 4.52 25.42
C ALA A 254 0.66 3.38 24.40
N LEU A 255 0.92 2.16 24.88
CA LEU A 255 1.04 0.95 24.07
C LEU A 255 0.00 -0.09 24.52
N ASN A 256 -1.26 0.33 24.58
CA ASN A 256 -2.36 -0.48 25.12
C ASN A 256 -2.87 -1.56 24.14
N GLY A 257 -2.09 -1.91 23.12
CA GLY A 257 -2.42 -3.01 22.21
C GLY A 257 -2.39 -4.36 22.92
N GLU A 258 -3.27 -5.27 22.53
CA GLU A 258 -3.33 -6.64 23.03
C GLU A 258 -3.22 -7.62 21.86
N ILE A 259 -2.60 -8.78 22.09
CA ILE A 259 -2.64 -9.88 21.13
C ILE A 259 -4.07 -10.39 21.05
N ILE A 260 -4.65 -10.35 19.86
CA ILE A 260 -5.97 -10.93 19.59
C ILE A 260 -5.81 -12.45 19.50
N LYS A 261 -6.45 -13.18 20.41
CA LYS A 261 -6.52 -14.64 20.41
C LYS A 261 -7.87 -15.07 19.82
N LYS A 262 -7.84 -16.07 18.93
CA LYS A 262 -9.03 -16.75 18.43
C LYS A 262 -9.53 -17.79 19.42
#